data_AF-A0AAT9FML8-F1
#
_entry.id   AF-A0AAT9FML8-F1
#
_cell.length_a   1.000
_cell.length_b   1.000
_cell.length_c   1.000
_cell.angle_alpha   90.00
_cell.angle_beta   90.00
_cell.angle_gamma   90.00
#
_symmetry.space_group_name_H-M   'P 1'
#
loop_
_entity.id
_entity.type
_entity.pdbx_description
1 polymer ?
#
loop_
_entity_poly.entity_id
_entity_poly.type
_entity_poly.pdbx_seq_one_letter_code
_entity_poly.pdbx_strand_id
1 'polypeptide(L)'
;MALENINPIGEQTPNSSEGESSEDPVEKKTRKTPGQLADKARQRKEITRWKAIVAEFQKSSRWRANWQIFNTVGLYALLWYMMFLSLSVSWWLTVPIAIVAGGLLVRVFIIFHDCGHGSFFKSRKANDAWGFITGALTFTAYFHWRWEHATHHATTGNLERRGMGDVPTLTVDEYLASSRWGKFKYQMTRNPFILFTITPLVMFVVVQRFAFKSAKRREKISVWMMNIAIVGLAWGLISIFGFIPWLICQLITIGIASSAGFWLFYVQHQFEDAYWENTDSWEYTDAAMKGSSYYKLPKILQWFSGNIGFHHVHHLSSRIPNYNLERCHYSDPMFTAVQPMTLWDSFRCLNVRLWDEKAKKLISFGQLKRQMQQADSGDRAKSKAA
;
A
#
# COMPACT_ATOMS: atom_id res chain seq x y z
N MET A 1 27.89 -18.48 7.86
CA MET A 1 28.75 -17.28 7.95
C MET A 1 28.70 -16.62 6.58
N ALA A 2 28.30 -15.37 6.37
CA ALA A 2 28.02 -14.23 7.23
C ALA A 2 26.74 -13.53 6.75
N LEU A 3 25.94 -13.04 7.69
CA LEU A 3 24.85 -12.10 7.49
C LEU A 3 25.35 -10.76 7.99
N GLU A 4 25.67 -9.82 7.09
CA GLU A 4 25.89 -8.43 7.47
C GLU A 4 25.26 -7.49 6.41
N ASN A 5 24.45 -6.57 6.93
CA ASN A 5 24.27 -5.20 6.44
C ASN A 5 23.72 -4.98 5.03
N ILE A 6 22.39 -5.03 4.89
CA ILE A 6 21.70 -4.20 3.91
C ILE A 6 21.38 -2.87 4.59
N ASN A 7 22.30 -1.92 4.44
CA ASN A 7 22.12 -0.51 4.71
C ASN A 7 21.30 0.09 3.54
N PRO A 8 20.20 0.83 3.75
CA PRO A 8 19.55 1.51 2.64
C PRO A 8 20.38 2.74 2.23
N ILE A 9 21.09 2.60 1.10
CA ILE A 9 21.37 3.61 0.04
C ILE A 9 21.33 5.06 0.54
N GLY A 10 22.44 5.80 0.68
CA GLY A 10 23.52 5.98 -0.31
C GLY A 10 23.38 7.39 -0.89
N GLU A 11 23.99 8.38 -0.23
CA GLU A 11 24.15 9.75 -0.73
C GLU A 11 24.87 9.71 -2.09
N GLN A 12 24.27 10.33 -3.09
CA GLN A 12 24.91 10.59 -4.37
C GLN A 12 25.67 11.92 -4.27
N THR A 13 27.00 11.85 -4.33
CA THR A 13 27.85 13.01 -4.60
C THR A 13 27.85 13.31 -6.11
N PRO A 14 27.70 14.57 -6.54
CA PRO A 14 28.02 14.96 -7.91
C PRO A 14 29.52 15.22 -8.04
N ASN A 15 30.13 14.68 -9.09
CA ASN A 15 31.51 14.93 -9.47
C ASN A 15 31.67 16.35 -10.05
N SER A 16 32.82 16.93 -9.76
CA SER A 16 33.28 18.30 -9.95
C SER A 16 33.48 18.74 -11.41
N SER A 17 33.20 20.01 -11.69
CA SER A 17 33.97 20.84 -12.61
C SER A 17 34.11 22.25 -12.00
N GLU A 18 35.32 22.79 -12.10
CA GLU A 18 35.93 23.87 -11.33
C GLU A 18 35.31 25.27 -11.47
N GLY A 19 35.50 26.10 -10.44
CA GLY A 19 35.27 27.54 -10.44
C GLY A 19 35.28 28.11 -9.02
N GLU A 20 36.38 28.75 -8.64
CA GLU A 20 36.68 29.35 -7.32
C GLU A 20 35.57 30.28 -6.78
N SER A 21 35.23 30.14 -5.51
CA SER A 21 35.32 31.23 -4.52
C SER A 21 35.07 30.68 -3.11
N SER A 22 35.95 31.09 -2.20
CA SER A 22 36.03 30.77 -0.78
C SER A 22 34.78 31.18 0.00
N GLU A 23 34.17 30.23 0.71
CA GLU A 23 33.69 30.32 2.11
C GLU A 23 32.88 29.05 2.42
N ASP A 24 33.50 28.07 3.07
CA ASP A 24 32.80 26.91 3.62
C ASP A 24 31.96 27.34 4.84
N PRO A 25 30.62 27.21 4.83
CA PRO A 25 29.86 27.33 6.05
C PRO A 25 30.08 26.06 6.86
N VAL A 26 30.91 26.16 7.90
CA VAL A 26 31.04 25.15 8.95
C VAL A 26 29.63 24.81 9.46
N GLU A 27 29.13 23.66 9.04
CA GLU A 27 27.87 23.09 9.52
C GLU A 27 28.02 22.84 11.03
N LYS A 28 27.52 23.80 11.83
CA LYS A 28 27.45 23.66 13.28
C LYS A 28 26.57 22.45 13.58
N LYS A 29 27.19 21.29 13.85
CA LYS A 29 26.56 20.16 14.55
C LYS A 29 26.04 20.68 15.89
N THR A 30 24.79 21.11 15.90
CA THR A 30 24.11 21.60 17.09
C THR A 30 24.09 20.46 18.10
N ARG A 31 24.74 20.67 19.25
CA ARG A 31 24.82 19.68 20.32
C ARG A 31 23.39 19.41 20.80
N LYS A 32 22.91 18.18 20.61
CA LYS A 32 21.56 17.76 21.01
C LYS A 32 21.33 18.08 22.48
N THR A 33 20.15 18.60 22.80
CA THR A 33 19.78 18.92 24.18
C THR A 33 19.61 17.63 25.01
N PRO A 34 19.76 17.69 26.34
CA PRO A 34 19.47 16.55 27.21
C PRO A 34 18.08 15.93 26.99
N GLY A 35 17.07 16.75 26.68
CA GLY A 35 15.72 16.29 26.34
C GLY A 35 15.67 15.47 25.05
N GLN A 36 16.31 15.96 23.98
CA GLN A 36 16.42 15.23 22.71
C GLN A 36 17.18 13.90 22.84
N LEU A 37 18.15 13.83 23.75
CA LEU A 37 18.87 12.58 24.05
C LEU A 37 17.98 11.58 24.81
N ALA A 38 17.19 12.05 25.77
CA ALA A 38 16.25 11.22 26.52
C ALA A 38 15.13 10.64 25.62
N ASP A 39 14.57 11.46 24.73
CA ASP A 39 13.54 11.00 23.77
C ASP A 39 14.08 9.93 22.82
N LYS A 40 15.29 10.11 22.28
CA LYS A 40 15.95 9.10 21.44
C LYS A 40 16.24 7.81 22.20
N ALA A 41 16.62 7.88 23.48
CA ALA A 41 16.80 6.70 24.31
C ALA A 41 15.48 5.95 24.54
N ARG A 42 14.38 6.68 24.77
CA ARG A 42 13.02 6.11 24.89
C ARG A 42 12.60 5.38 23.61
N GLN A 43 12.72 6.05 22.46
CA GLN A 43 12.41 5.47 21.15
C GLN A 43 13.24 4.21 20.87
N ARG A 44 14.55 4.23 21.17
CA ARG A 44 15.42 3.07 20.96
C ARG A 44 14.97 1.88 21.82
N LYS A 45 14.60 2.11 23.09
CA LYS A 45 14.09 1.08 23.98
C LYS A 45 12.77 0.48 23.47
N GLU A 46 11.86 1.33 22.98
CA GLU A 46 10.61 0.90 22.38
C GLU A 46 10.85 0.05 21.11
N ILE A 47 11.76 0.48 20.24
CA ILE A 47 12.16 -0.25 19.04
C ILE A 47 12.72 -1.63 19.38
N THR A 48 13.64 -1.69 20.34
CA THR A 48 14.20 -2.96 20.81
C THR A 48 13.12 -3.87 21.37
N ARG A 49 12.17 -3.32 22.14
CA ARG A 49 11.06 -4.08 22.72
C ARG A 49 10.17 -4.70 21.64
N TRP A 50 9.61 -3.88 20.73
CA TRP A 50 8.68 -4.43 19.74
C TRP A 50 9.38 -5.38 18.77
N LYS A 51 10.65 -5.13 18.41
CA LYS A 51 11.44 -6.05 17.58
C LYS A 51 11.61 -7.41 18.22
N ALA A 52 11.80 -7.47 19.53
CA ALA A 52 11.90 -8.74 20.26
C ALA A 52 10.57 -9.52 20.21
N ILE A 53 9.43 -8.83 20.33
CA ILE A 53 8.09 -9.45 20.28
C ILE A 53 7.81 -10.01 18.88
N VAL A 54 8.00 -9.22 17.82
CA VAL A 54 7.65 -9.63 16.45
C VAL A 54 8.54 -10.75 15.89
N ALA A 55 9.74 -10.96 16.47
CA ALA A 55 10.72 -11.91 15.97
C ALA A 55 10.20 -13.35 15.89
N GLU A 56 9.34 -13.77 16.82
CA GLU A 56 8.70 -15.09 16.76
C GLU A 56 7.78 -15.21 15.53
N PHE A 57 7.02 -14.16 15.24
CA PHE A 57 5.99 -14.15 14.21
C PHE A 57 6.56 -14.03 12.80
N GLN A 58 7.81 -13.59 12.63
CA GLN A 58 8.54 -13.59 11.36
C GLN A 58 8.91 -15.00 10.87
N LYS A 59 8.76 -16.04 11.71
CA LYS A 59 9.06 -17.42 11.32
C LYS A 59 7.98 -17.96 10.37
N SER A 60 8.36 -18.12 9.11
CA SER A 60 7.48 -18.73 8.09
C SER A 60 7.23 -20.21 8.34
N SER A 61 6.04 -20.67 7.96
CA SER A 61 5.63 -22.07 8.06
C SER A 61 5.39 -22.64 6.67
N ARG A 62 6.22 -23.62 6.27
CA ARG A 62 6.09 -24.29 4.96
C ARG A 62 4.70 -24.91 4.78
N TRP A 63 4.17 -25.53 5.83
CA TRP A 63 2.83 -26.11 5.81
C TRP A 63 1.76 -25.06 5.55
N ARG A 64 1.71 -23.98 6.34
CA ARG A 64 0.71 -22.91 6.19
C ARG A 64 0.82 -22.22 4.83
N ALA A 65 2.04 -21.96 4.37
CA ALA A 65 2.28 -21.35 3.06
C ALA A 65 1.78 -22.25 1.92
N ASN A 66 2.16 -23.53 1.89
CA ASN A 66 1.68 -24.47 0.87
C ASN A 66 0.16 -24.69 0.94
N TRP A 67 -0.41 -24.74 2.15
CA TRP A 67 -1.87 -24.84 2.30
C TRP A 67 -2.60 -23.62 1.74
N GLN A 68 -2.08 -22.41 1.96
CA GLN A 68 -2.64 -21.20 1.36
C GLN A 68 -2.50 -21.18 -0.16
N ILE A 69 -1.36 -21.62 -0.71
CA ILE A 69 -1.22 -21.79 -2.17
C ILE A 69 -2.30 -22.74 -2.69
N PHE A 70 -2.41 -23.93 -2.11
CA PHE A 70 -3.36 -24.94 -2.53
C PHE A 70 -4.80 -24.44 -2.46
N ASN A 71 -5.21 -23.91 -1.30
CA ASN A 71 -6.60 -23.47 -1.11
C ASN A 71 -6.93 -22.15 -1.81
N THR A 72 -5.95 -21.31 -2.16
CA THR A 72 -6.22 -20.02 -2.80
C THR A 72 -6.08 -20.13 -4.31
N VAL A 73 -4.90 -20.56 -4.79
CA VAL A 73 -4.64 -20.69 -6.23
C VAL A 73 -5.41 -21.88 -6.81
N GLY A 74 -5.53 -22.98 -6.07
CA GLY A 74 -6.34 -24.14 -6.48
C GLY A 74 -7.83 -23.82 -6.59
N LEU A 75 -8.41 -23.13 -5.59
CA LEU A 75 -9.80 -22.67 -5.69
C LEU A 75 -9.98 -21.62 -6.79
N TYR A 76 -9.01 -20.73 -7.01
CA TYR A 76 -9.08 -19.76 -8.10
C TYR A 76 -9.12 -20.46 -9.47
N ALA A 77 -8.26 -21.45 -9.68
CA ALA A 77 -8.28 -22.27 -10.91
C ALA A 77 -9.60 -23.05 -11.06
N LEU A 78 -10.13 -23.60 -9.96
CA LEU A 78 -11.43 -24.27 -9.95
C LEU A 78 -12.56 -23.32 -10.37
N LEU A 79 -12.58 -22.08 -9.87
CA LEU A 79 -13.59 -21.09 -10.26
C LEU A 79 -13.48 -20.71 -11.74
N TRP A 80 -12.27 -20.62 -12.29
CA TRP A 80 -12.08 -20.45 -13.74
C TRP A 80 -12.65 -21.62 -14.54
N TYR A 81 -12.40 -22.85 -14.09
CA TYR A 81 -13.01 -24.03 -14.71
C TYR A 81 -14.54 -24.03 -14.59
N MET A 82 -15.09 -23.64 -13.43
CA MET A 82 -16.55 -23.51 -13.26
C MET A 82 -17.14 -22.42 -14.15
N MET A 83 -16.47 -21.29 -14.35
CA MET A 83 -16.88 -20.27 -15.32
C MET A 83 -16.92 -20.84 -16.73
N PHE A 84 -15.92 -21.65 -17.12
CA PHE A 84 -15.91 -22.31 -18.43
C PHE A 84 -17.16 -23.20 -18.62
N LEU A 85 -17.47 -24.04 -17.63
CA LEU A 85 -18.64 -24.91 -17.68
C LEU A 85 -19.97 -24.13 -17.67
N SER A 86 -20.05 -23.02 -16.93
CA SER A 86 -21.29 -22.25 -16.82
C SER A 86 -21.61 -21.43 -18.06
N LEU A 87 -20.63 -21.14 -18.92
CA LEU A 87 -20.84 -20.38 -20.16
C LEU A 87 -21.80 -21.06 -21.13
N SER A 88 -21.85 -22.40 -21.15
CA SER A 88 -22.80 -23.15 -21.99
C SER A 88 -24.22 -23.16 -21.42
N VAL A 89 -24.40 -22.75 -20.15
CA VAL A 89 -25.67 -22.76 -19.44
C VAL A 89 -26.27 -21.35 -19.38
N SER A 90 -25.58 -20.39 -18.76
CA SER A 90 -26.06 -19.02 -18.61
C SER A 90 -24.99 -18.06 -18.10
N TRP A 91 -24.94 -16.88 -18.71
CA TRP A 91 -24.12 -15.76 -18.23
C TRP A 91 -24.50 -15.31 -16.81
N TRP A 92 -25.77 -15.46 -16.41
CA TRP A 92 -26.22 -15.13 -15.06
C TRP A 92 -25.63 -16.05 -13.99
N LEU A 93 -25.17 -17.25 -14.37
CA LEU A 93 -24.42 -18.14 -13.49
C LEU A 93 -22.92 -17.81 -13.50
N THR A 94 -22.37 -17.47 -14.66
CA THR A 94 -20.94 -17.13 -14.81
C THR A 94 -20.55 -15.87 -14.04
N VAL A 95 -21.37 -14.82 -14.04
CA VAL A 95 -21.04 -13.54 -13.41
C VAL A 95 -20.82 -13.65 -11.90
N PRO A 96 -21.70 -14.28 -11.09
CA PRO A 96 -21.45 -14.51 -9.67
C PRO A 96 -20.15 -15.30 -9.40
N ILE A 97 -19.84 -16.32 -10.22
CA ILE A 97 -18.62 -17.11 -10.09
C ILE A 97 -17.39 -16.22 -10.31
N ALA A 98 -17.42 -15.34 -11.33
CA ALA A 98 -16.36 -14.37 -11.60
C ALA A 98 -16.16 -13.36 -10.45
N ILE A 99 -17.25 -12.94 -9.78
CA ILE A 99 -17.17 -12.06 -8.60
C ILE A 99 -16.45 -12.77 -7.45
N VAL A 100 -16.80 -14.03 -7.16
CA VAL A 100 -16.11 -14.82 -6.13
C VAL A 100 -14.64 -15.06 -6.49
N ALA A 101 -14.35 -15.30 -7.78
CA ALA A 101 -12.98 -15.39 -8.28
C ALA A 101 -12.21 -14.08 -8.05
N GLY A 102 -12.85 -12.93 -8.21
CA GLY A 102 -12.27 -11.63 -7.88
C GLY A 102 -11.90 -11.51 -6.39
N GLY A 103 -12.76 -12.01 -5.49
CA GLY A 103 -12.45 -12.13 -4.07
C GLY A 103 -11.21 -12.99 -3.81
N LEU A 104 -11.11 -14.17 -4.43
CA LEU A 104 -9.91 -15.01 -4.32
C LEU A 104 -8.67 -14.33 -4.91
N LEU A 105 -8.81 -13.56 -5.97
CA LEU A 105 -7.71 -12.84 -6.60
C LEU A 105 -7.13 -11.75 -5.68
N VAL A 106 -7.93 -11.15 -4.78
CA VAL A 106 -7.41 -10.33 -3.67
C VAL A 106 -6.48 -11.16 -2.79
N ARG A 107 -6.89 -12.36 -2.41
CA ARG A 107 -6.05 -13.25 -1.58
C ARG A 107 -4.78 -13.70 -2.31
N VAL A 108 -4.86 -13.96 -3.62
CA VAL A 108 -3.69 -14.21 -4.48
C VAL A 108 -2.73 -13.02 -4.43
N PHE A 109 -3.24 -11.78 -4.47
CA PHE A 109 -2.42 -10.57 -4.31
C PHE A 109 -1.76 -10.48 -2.93
N ILE A 110 -2.40 -10.93 -1.86
CA ILE A 110 -1.78 -10.96 -0.52
C ILE A 110 -0.64 -11.99 -0.44
N ILE A 111 -0.79 -13.14 -1.10
CA ILE A 111 0.30 -14.12 -1.23
C ILE A 111 1.47 -13.53 -2.04
N PHE A 112 1.17 -12.88 -3.17
CA PHE A 112 2.13 -12.14 -3.99
C PHE A 112 2.90 -11.10 -3.16
N HIS A 113 2.17 -10.31 -2.36
CA HIS A 113 2.69 -9.28 -1.49
C HIS A 113 3.67 -9.84 -0.45
N ASP A 114 3.28 -10.90 0.27
CA ASP A 114 4.15 -11.55 1.27
C ASP A 114 5.40 -12.20 0.65
N CYS A 115 5.26 -12.72 -0.58
CA CYS A 115 6.41 -13.18 -1.34
C CYS A 115 7.37 -12.03 -1.67
N GLY A 116 6.84 -10.84 -2.01
CA GLY A 116 7.62 -9.62 -2.23
C GLY A 116 8.43 -9.21 -1.00
N HIS A 117 7.85 -9.34 0.20
CA HIS A 117 8.57 -9.14 1.47
C HIS A 117 9.55 -10.27 1.81
N GLY A 118 9.44 -11.42 1.12
CA GLY A 118 10.20 -12.63 1.42
C GLY A 118 9.79 -13.29 2.74
N SER A 119 8.56 -13.02 3.20
CA SER A 119 8.02 -13.52 4.47
C SER A 119 7.23 -14.81 4.30
N PHE A 120 6.64 -15.04 3.12
CA PHE A 120 5.70 -16.14 2.90
C PHE A 120 6.35 -17.53 3.05
N PHE A 121 7.53 -17.73 2.45
CA PHE A 121 8.37 -18.92 2.60
C PHE A 121 9.71 -18.60 3.26
N LYS A 122 10.37 -19.61 3.85
CA LYS A 122 11.77 -19.49 4.31
C LYS A 122 12.75 -19.35 3.12
N SER A 123 12.45 -20.00 2.00
CA SER A 123 13.29 -19.98 0.80
C SER A 123 13.02 -18.73 -0.03
N ARG A 124 14.05 -17.93 -0.28
CA ARG A 124 13.96 -16.76 -1.17
C ARG A 124 13.56 -17.15 -2.59
N LYS A 125 14.10 -18.26 -3.11
CA LYS A 125 13.76 -18.78 -4.44
C LYS A 125 12.28 -19.16 -4.53
N ALA A 126 11.71 -19.75 -3.47
CA ALA A 126 10.30 -20.11 -3.44
C ALA A 126 9.40 -18.86 -3.41
N ASN A 127 9.75 -17.84 -2.62
CA ASN A 127 9.04 -16.56 -2.64
C ASN A 127 9.14 -15.91 -4.03
N ASP A 128 10.32 -15.89 -4.64
CA ASP A 128 10.48 -15.25 -5.94
C ASP A 128 9.74 -16.00 -7.07
N ALA A 129 9.67 -17.34 -7.01
CA ALA A 129 8.90 -18.14 -7.96
C ALA A 129 7.39 -17.95 -7.80
N TRP A 130 6.88 -18.09 -6.57
CA TRP A 130 5.45 -17.91 -6.32
C TRP A 130 5.01 -16.45 -6.52
N GLY A 131 5.84 -15.49 -6.12
CA GLY A 131 5.60 -14.06 -6.39
C GLY A 131 5.52 -13.74 -7.88
N PHE A 132 6.33 -14.40 -8.73
CA PHE A 132 6.16 -14.26 -10.18
C PHE A 132 4.83 -14.87 -10.67
N ILE A 133 4.51 -16.10 -10.25
CA ILE A 133 3.28 -16.80 -10.67
C ILE A 133 2.04 -16.02 -10.24
N THR A 134 1.92 -15.65 -8.96
CA THR A 134 0.77 -14.90 -8.45
C THR A 134 0.74 -13.49 -9.03
N GLY A 135 1.90 -12.88 -9.30
CA GLY A 135 2.00 -11.60 -10.01
C GLY A 135 1.45 -11.67 -11.43
N ALA A 136 1.65 -12.77 -12.14
CA ALA A 136 1.04 -12.98 -13.46
C ALA A 136 -0.48 -13.09 -13.38
N LEU A 137 -1.01 -13.75 -12.35
CA LEU A 137 -2.46 -13.83 -12.13
C LEU A 137 -3.08 -12.48 -11.77
N THR A 138 -2.39 -11.65 -10.98
CA THR A 138 -2.86 -10.32 -10.55
C THR A 138 -2.48 -9.19 -11.50
N PHE A 139 -1.83 -9.51 -12.61
CA PHE A 139 -1.33 -8.53 -13.59
C PHE A 139 -0.38 -7.50 -12.95
N THR A 140 0.57 -7.95 -12.14
CA THR A 140 1.50 -7.10 -11.36
C THR A 140 2.95 -7.53 -11.55
N ALA A 141 3.84 -6.61 -11.95
CA ALA A 141 5.24 -6.94 -12.24
C ALA A 141 6.05 -7.15 -10.95
N TYR A 142 6.40 -8.41 -10.63
CA TYR A 142 6.88 -8.82 -9.31
C TYR A 142 8.06 -8.01 -8.74
N PHE A 143 9.23 -7.97 -9.38
CA PHE A 143 10.37 -7.25 -8.78
C PHE A 143 10.21 -5.72 -8.84
N HIS A 144 9.49 -5.21 -9.85
CA HIS A 144 9.20 -3.79 -9.96
C HIS A 144 8.28 -3.33 -8.83
N TRP A 145 7.15 -4.02 -8.64
CA TRP A 145 6.22 -3.76 -7.55
C TRP A 145 6.87 -3.99 -6.17
N ARG A 146 7.69 -5.04 -6.02
CA ARG A 146 8.43 -5.29 -4.78
C ARG A 146 9.32 -4.10 -4.39
N TRP A 147 9.98 -3.48 -5.36
CA TRP A 147 10.80 -2.29 -5.12
C TRP A 147 9.93 -1.08 -4.74
N GLU A 148 8.86 -0.80 -5.50
CA GLU A 148 7.92 0.27 -5.17
C GLU A 148 7.34 0.12 -3.76
N HIS A 149 6.90 -1.10 -3.43
CA HIS A 149 6.26 -1.39 -2.16
C HIS A 149 7.27 -1.32 -1.00
N ALA A 150 8.53 -1.71 -1.21
CA ALA A 150 9.58 -1.51 -0.22
C ALA A 150 9.86 -0.02 0.03
N THR A 151 9.81 0.83 -1.01
CA THR A 151 9.89 2.29 -0.85
C THR A 151 8.69 2.79 -0.05
N HIS A 152 7.46 2.39 -0.38
CA HIS A 152 6.26 2.76 0.36
C HIS A 152 6.37 2.43 1.86
N HIS A 153 6.83 1.24 2.24
CA HIS A 153 7.08 0.88 3.64
C HIS A 153 8.13 1.78 4.33
N ALA A 154 9.09 2.30 3.58
CA ALA A 154 10.15 3.15 4.08
C ALA A 154 9.77 4.65 4.14
N THR A 155 8.72 5.08 3.43
CA THR A 155 8.37 6.51 3.26
C THR A 155 6.93 6.85 3.59
N THR A 156 6.07 5.87 3.89
CA THR A 156 4.65 6.14 4.19
C THR A 156 4.51 7.13 5.37
N GLY A 157 3.60 8.09 5.23
CA GLY A 157 3.40 9.16 6.21
C GLY A 157 4.52 10.20 6.27
N ASN A 158 5.54 10.14 5.40
CA ASN A 158 6.55 11.19 5.28
C ASN A 158 6.16 12.17 4.16
N LEU A 159 5.95 13.44 4.48
CA LEU A 159 5.45 14.42 3.52
C LEU A 159 6.43 14.65 2.35
N GLU A 160 7.74 14.80 2.58
CA GLU A 160 8.68 15.12 1.50
C GLU A 160 9.06 13.90 0.65
N ARG A 161 8.87 12.69 1.17
CA ARG A 161 9.23 11.42 0.49
C ARG A 161 8.02 10.65 -0.03
N ARG A 162 6.81 11.20 0.05
CA ARG A 162 5.57 10.57 -0.42
C ARG A 162 5.51 10.37 -1.93
N GLY A 163 4.68 9.42 -2.36
CA GLY A 163 4.18 9.33 -3.73
C GLY A 163 4.38 7.97 -4.39
N MET A 164 5.51 7.29 -4.15
CA MET A 164 5.72 5.94 -4.70
C MET A 164 4.93 4.92 -3.90
N GLY A 165 3.89 4.35 -4.51
CA GLY A 165 2.98 3.40 -3.87
C GLY A 165 1.90 4.05 -2.99
N ASP A 166 1.88 5.38 -2.88
CA ASP A 166 0.90 6.11 -2.07
C ASP A 166 -0.28 6.60 -2.91
N VAL A 167 -1.43 6.78 -2.26
CA VAL A 167 -2.53 7.54 -2.83
C VAL A 167 -2.14 9.02 -2.83
N PRO A 168 -2.20 9.72 -3.98
CA PRO A 168 -1.88 11.14 -4.04
C PRO A 168 -2.65 11.94 -2.98
N THR A 169 -1.91 12.56 -2.07
CA THR A 169 -2.43 13.32 -0.94
C THR A 169 -1.72 14.66 -0.91
N LEU A 170 -2.47 15.73 -1.14
CA LEU A 170 -1.99 17.11 -1.01
C LEU A 170 -2.24 17.62 0.40
N THR A 171 -1.35 18.49 0.86
CA THR A 171 -1.64 19.31 2.04
C THR A 171 -2.63 20.42 1.70
N VAL A 172 -3.22 21.04 2.72
CA VAL A 172 -4.14 22.17 2.54
C VAL A 172 -3.44 23.30 1.77
N ASP A 173 -2.21 23.64 2.16
CA ASP A 173 -1.47 24.74 1.56
C ASP A 173 -1.11 24.45 0.10
N GLU A 174 -0.67 23.22 -0.20
CA GLU A 174 -0.42 22.76 -1.58
C GLU A 174 -1.68 22.81 -2.45
N TYR A 175 -2.81 22.38 -1.89
CA TYR A 175 -4.08 22.44 -2.58
C TYR A 175 -4.51 23.87 -2.84
N LEU A 176 -4.37 24.78 -1.87
CA LEU A 176 -4.74 26.19 -2.03
C LEU A 176 -3.85 26.91 -3.04
N ALA A 177 -2.54 26.64 -3.03
CA ALA A 177 -1.56 27.16 -3.98
C ALA A 177 -1.71 26.58 -5.40
N SER A 178 -2.39 25.44 -5.55
CA SER A 178 -2.61 24.83 -6.86
C SER A 178 -3.50 25.69 -7.77
N SER A 179 -3.19 25.66 -9.07
CA SER A 179 -4.04 26.26 -10.11
C SER A 179 -5.45 25.64 -10.14
N ARG A 180 -6.41 26.32 -10.77
CA ARG A 180 -7.79 25.80 -10.93
C ARG A 180 -7.80 24.41 -11.57
N TRP A 181 -6.92 24.19 -12.56
CA TRP A 181 -6.76 22.89 -13.21
C TRP A 181 -6.10 21.85 -12.30
N GLY A 182 -5.11 22.24 -11.50
CA GLY A 182 -4.50 21.37 -10.48
C GLY A 182 -5.53 20.89 -9.45
N LYS A 183 -6.36 21.81 -8.93
CA LYS A 183 -7.46 21.49 -8.02
C LYS A 183 -8.47 20.53 -8.63
N PHE A 184 -8.87 20.75 -9.90
CA PHE A 184 -9.78 19.86 -10.62
C PHE A 184 -9.19 18.45 -10.80
N LYS A 185 -7.94 18.33 -11.26
CA LYS A 185 -7.26 17.04 -11.39
C LYS A 185 -7.23 16.28 -10.06
N TYR A 186 -6.87 16.97 -8.98
CA TYR A 186 -6.86 16.37 -7.64
C TYR A 186 -8.25 15.92 -7.18
N GLN A 187 -9.29 16.70 -7.45
CA GLN A 187 -10.67 16.29 -7.14
C GLN A 187 -11.10 15.05 -7.93
N MET A 188 -10.67 14.93 -9.19
CA MET A 188 -10.94 13.72 -10.00
C MET A 188 -10.25 12.49 -9.43
N THR A 189 -8.98 12.59 -9.02
CA THR A 189 -8.28 11.46 -8.38
C THR A 189 -8.88 11.09 -7.02
N ARG A 190 -9.55 12.04 -6.36
CA ARG A 190 -10.31 11.80 -5.12
C ARG A 190 -11.76 11.39 -5.35
N ASN A 191 -12.33 11.46 -6.55
CA ASN A 191 -13.71 11.05 -6.78
C ASN A 191 -13.86 9.53 -6.48
N PRO A 192 -14.79 9.07 -5.59
CA PRO A 192 -14.86 7.67 -5.19
C PRO A 192 -15.12 6.70 -6.35
N PHE A 193 -15.95 7.08 -7.33
CA PHE A 193 -16.18 6.25 -8.51
C PHE A 193 -14.88 6.10 -9.29
N ILE A 194 -14.16 7.19 -9.57
CA ILE A 194 -12.89 7.13 -10.30
C ILE A 194 -11.83 6.35 -9.50
N LEU A 195 -11.73 6.61 -8.20
CA LEU A 195 -10.70 6.05 -7.33
C LEU A 195 -10.89 4.55 -7.08
N PHE A 196 -12.12 4.06 -6.98
CA PHE A 196 -12.40 2.65 -6.64
C PHE A 196 -12.92 1.81 -7.81
N THR A 197 -13.04 2.36 -9.03
CA THR A 197 -13.42 1.57 -10.21
C THR A 197 -12.44 1.77 -11.37
N ILE A 198 -12.24 3.01 -11.84
CA ILE A 198 -11.43 3.31 -13.02
C ILE A 198 -9.93 3.21 -12.72
N THR A 199 -9.48 3.91 -11.67
CA THR A 199 -8.07 3.97 -11.24
C THR A 199 -7.48 2.57 -11.02
N PRO A 200 -8.09 1.68 -10.21
CA PRO A 200 -7.57 0.33 -10.00
C PRO A 200 -7.44 -0.47 -11.29
N LEU A 201 -8.47 -0.43 -12.15
CA LEU A 201 -8.45 -1.17 -13.41
C LEU A 201 -7.33 -0.66 -14.33
N VAL A 202 -7.19 0.65 -14.48
CA VAL A 202 -6.11 1.28 -15.24
C VAL A 202 -4.74 0.93 -14.64
N MET A 203 -4.62 0.91 -13.31
CA MET A 203 -3.37 0.57 -12.64
C MET A 203 -2.90 -0.84 -13.00
N PHE A 204 -3.74 -1.85 -12.85
CA PHE A 204 -3.36 -3.25 -13.05
C PHE A 204 -3.32 -3.66 -14.53
N VAL A 205 -4.23 -3.14 -15.37
CA VAL A 205 -4.29 -3.51 -16.80
C VAL A 205 -3.29 -2.71 -17.64
N VAL A 206 -3.06 -1.43 -17.32
CA VAL A 206 -2.27 -0.52 -18.16
C VAL A 206 -0.96 -0.12 -17.48
N VAL A 207 -1.01 0.54 -16.31
CA VAL A 207 0.18 1.16 -15.70
C VAL A 207 1.24 0.11 -15.34
N GLN A 208 0.84 -1.03 -14.79
CA GLN A 208 1.73 -2.14 -14.44
C GLN A 208 2.47 -2.78 -15.64
N ARG A 209 2.12 -2.40 -16.87
CA ARG A 209 2.82 -2.84 -18.08
C ARG A 209 4.06 -2.00 -18.41
N PHE A 210 4.26 -0.88 -17.69
CA PHE A 210 5.36 0.06 -17.89
C PHE A 210 6.19 0.20 -16.61
N ALA A 211 7.51 0.22 -16.76
CA ALA A 211 8.42 0.46 -15.64
C ALA A 211 8.58 1.96 -15.37
N PHE A 212 8.75 2.34 -14.11
CA PHE A 212 9.16 3.69 -13.74
C PHE A 212 10.53 4.03 -14.34
N LYS A 213 10.70 5.30 -14.71
CA LYS A 213 11.98 5.78 -15.28
C LYS A 213 13.15 5.54 -14.31
N SER A 214 12.92 5.77 -13.02
CA SER A 214 13.87 5.57 -11.91
C SER A 214 14.15 4.10 -11.57
N ALA A 215 13.40 3.14 -12.13
CA ALA A 215 13.60 1.73 -11.84
C ALA A 215 14.95 1.23 -12.39
N LYS A 216 15.62 0.34 -11.63
CA LYS A 216 16.89 -0.28 -12.07
C LYS A 216 16.60 -1.37 -13.11
N ARG A 217 17.68 -1.93 -13.68
CA ARG A 217 17.61 -2.91 -14.78
C ARG A 217 16.77 -4.14 -14.42
N ARG A 218 16.88 -4.65 -13.19
CA ARG A 218 16.15 -5.86 -12.74
C ARG A 218 14.64 -5.63 -12.77
N GLU A 219 14.21 -4.50 -12.24
CA GLU A 219 12.80 -4.12 -12.14
C GLU A 219 12.22 -3.88 -13.54
N LYS A 220 12.97 -3.21 -14.43
CA LYS A 220 12.61 -3.04 -15.84
C LYS A 220 12.46 -4.39 -16.57
N ILE A 221 13.41 -5.31 -16.40
CA ILE A 221 13.31 -6.67 -16.96
C ILE A 221 12.11 -7.40 -16.38
N SER A 222 11.81 -7.22 -15.09
CA SER A 222 10.66 -7.85 -14.45
C SER A 222 9.34 -7.43 -15.09
N VAL A 223 9.20 -6.18 -15.52
CA VAL A 223 8.01 -5.72 -16.25
C VAL A 223 7.88 -6.43 -17.59
N TRP A 224 8.97 -6.51 -18.37
CA TRP A 224 8.98 -7.23 -19.65
C TRP A 224 8.64 -8.72 -19.51
N MET A 225 9.29 -9.42 -18.57
CA MET A 225 9.01 -10.83 -18.32
C MET A 225 7.56 -11.05 -17.87
N MET A 226 7.02 -10.13 -17.06
CA MET A 226 5.63 -10.20 -16.64
C MET A 226 4.65 -9.94 -17.81
N ASN A 227 4.95 -8.98 -18.69
CA ASN A 227 4.17 -8.73 -19.91
C ASN A 227 4.08 -10.00 -20.76
N ILE A 228 5.22 -10.67 -21.00
CA ILE A 228 5.27 -11.92 -21.77
C ILE A 228 4.44 -13.01 -21.08
N ALA A 229 4.57 -13.18 -19.76
CA ALA A 229 3.82 -14.17 -19.01
C ALA A 229 2.30 -13.91 -19.07
N ILE A 230 1.86 -12.66 -18.95
CA ILE A 230 0.44 -12.29 -19.05
C ILE A 230 -0.10 -12.52 -20.47
N VAL A 231 0.67 -12.19 -21.51
CA VAL A 231 0.29 -12.48 -22.90
C VAL A 231 0.16 -13.98 -23.12
N GLY A 232 1.11 -14.79 -22.62
CA GLY A 232 1.03 -16.24 -22.70
C GLY A 232 -0.19 -16.82 -21.96
N LEU A 233 -0.47 -16.32 -20.75
CA LEU A 233 -1.64 -16.70 -19.97
C LEU A 233 -2.95 -16.32 -20.68
N ALA A 234 -3.04 -15.08 -21.18
CA ALA A 234 -4.19 -14.59 -21.92
C ALA A 234 -4.41 -15.42 -23.19
N TRP A 235 -3.36 -15.68 -23.97
CA TRP A 235 -3.44 -16.50 -25.18
C TRP A 235 -3.93 -17.93 -24.88
N GLY A 236 -3.41 -18.56 -23.83
CA GLY A 236 -3.88 -19.88 -23.40
C GLY A 236 -5.36 -19.89 -23.01
N LEU A 237 -5.80 -18.92 -22.21
CA LEU A 237 -7.20 -18.81 -21.81
C LEU A 237 -8.13 -18.44 -22.98
N ILE A 238 -7.72 -17.54 -23.87
CA ILE A 238 -8.46 -17.20 -25.09
C ILE A 238 -8.64 -18.43 -25.98
N SER A 239 -7.62 -19.29 -26.09
CA SER A 239 -7.69 -20.52 -26.89
C SER A 239 -8.69 -21.55 -26.32
N ILE A 240 -9.03 -21.45 -25.03
CA ILE A 240 -10.00 -22.34 -24.36
C ILE A 240 -11.41 -21.73 -24.36
N PHE A 241 -11.53 -20.45 -24.00
CA PHE A 241 -12.81 -19.77 -23.79
C PHE A 241 -13.35 -19.04 -25.03
N GLY A 242 -12.49 -18.73 -25.99
CA GLY A 242 -12.71 -17.67 -26.96
C GLY A 242 -12.42 -16.28 -26.38
N PHE A 243 -12.18 -15.30 -27.27
CA PHE A 243 -11.75 -13.97 -26.86
C PHE A 243 -12.79 -13.23 -26.02
N ILE A 244 -14.05 -13.16 -26.50
CA ILE A 244 -15.11 -12.41 -25.81
C ILE A 244 -15.43 -13.03 -24.44
N PRO A 245 -15.63 -14.36 -24.30
CA PRO A 245 -15.94 -14.92 -23.01
C PRO A 245 -14.79 -14.77 -22.00
N TRP A 246 -13.54 -14.98 -22.44
CA TRP A 246 -12.37 -14.72 -21.60
C TRP A 246 -12.31 -13.25 -21.15
N LEU A 247 -12.50 -12.30 -22.07
CA LEU A 247 -12.40 -10.88 -21.77
C LEU A 247 -13.42 -10.47 -20.69
N ILE A 248 -14.67 -10.92 -20.80
CA ILE A 248 -15.72 -10.62 -19.83
C ILE A 248 -15.37 -11.22 -18.45
N CYS A 249 -15.04 -12.52 -18.40
CA CYS A 249 -14.67 -13.18 -17.14
C CYS A 249 -13.44 -12.53 -16.49
N GLN A 250 -12.42 -12.20 -17.29
CA GLN A 250 -11.20 -11.55 -16.82
C GLN A 250 -11.47 -10.14 -16.29
N LEU A 251 -12.26 -9.33 -17.01
CA LEU A 251 -12.58 -7.96 -16.62
C LEU A 251 -13.42 -7.91 -15.34
N ILE A 252 -14.39 -8.81 -15.16
CA ILE A 252 -15.17 -8.89 -13.92
C ILE A 252 -14.25 -9.30 -12.76
N THR A 253 -13.47 -10.37 -12.94
CA THR A 253 -12.58 -10.90 -11.90
C THR A 253 -11.55 -9.85 -11.46
N ILE A 254 -10.83 -9.25 -12.40
CA ILE A 254 -9.82 -8.22 -12.09
C ILE A 254 -10.46 -6.92 -11.61
N GLY A 255 -11.65 -6.56 -12.12
CA GLY A 255 -12.39 -5.38 -11.70
C GLY A 255 -12.78 -5.46 -10.22
N ILE A 256 -13.36 -6.58 -9.79
CA ILE A 256 -13.69 -6.84 -8.39
C ILE A 256 -12.42 -6.85 -7.52
N ALA A 257 -11.40 -7.60 -7.92
CA ALA A 257 -10.18 -7.73 -7.14
C ALA A 257 -9.44 -6.40 -6.96
N SER A 258 -9.28 -5.65 -8.04
CA SER A 258 -8.57 -4.37 -8.04
C SER A 258 -9.34 -3.29 -7.27
N SER A 259 -10.67 -3.23 -7.39
CA SER A 259 -11.53 -2.32 -6.61
C SER A 259 -11.46 -2.63 -5.11
N ALA A 260 -11.61 -3.91 -4.73
CA ALA A 260 -11.53 -4.34 -3.33
C ALA A 260 -10.13 -4.15 -2.75
N GLY A 261 -9.07 -4.44 -3.52
CA GLY A 261 -7.69 -4.22 -3.13
C GLY A 261 -7.38 -2.74 -2.90
N PHE A 262 -7.76 -1.86 -3.83
CA PHE A 262 -7.63 -0.42 -3.65
C PHE A 262 -8.40 0.09 -2.44
N TRP A 263 -9.61 -0.42 -2.17
CA TRP A 263 -10.34 -0.09 -0.95
C TRP A 263 -9.55 -0.47 0.30
N LEU A 264 -9.08 -1.71 0.39
CA LEU A 264 -8.31 -2.22 1.54
C LEU A 264 -7.13 -1.29 1.86
N PHE A 265 -6.25 -1.04 0.89
CA PHE A 265 -5.05 -0.23 1.13
C PHE A 265 -5.35 1.26 1.26
N TYR A 266 -6.42 1.76 0.64
CA TYR A 266 -6.85 3.15 0.84
C TYR A 266 -7.25 3.38 2.29
N VAL A 267 -8.22 2.61 2.81
CA VAL A 267 -8.72 2.84 4.18
C VAL A 267 -7.64 2.56 5.22
N GLN A 268 -6.66 1.71 4.87
CA GLN A 268 -5.51 1.42 5.70
C GLN A 268 -4.54 2.59 5.88
N HIS A 269 -4.53 3.59 4.97
CA HIS A 269 -3.62 4.75 5.03
C HIS A 269 -4.32 6.11 4.91
N GLN A 270 -5.65 6.13 4.73
CA GLN A 270 -6.44 7.34 4.48
C GLN A 270 -7.61 7.41 5.45
N PHE A 271 -7.33 7.76 6.70
CA PHE A 271 -8.30 7.97 7.77
C PHE A 271 -7.95 9.25 8.54
N GLU A 272 -8.92 9.83 9.26
CA GLU A 272 -8.81 11.17 9.84
C GLU A 272 -7.52 11.39 10.65
N ASP A 273 -7.22 10.46 11.55
CA ASP A 273 -6.08 10.54 12.48
C ASP A 273 -4.81 9.85 11.94
N ALA A 274 -4.72 9.61 10.63
CA ALA A 274 -3.55 9.00 10.03
C ALA A 274 -2.30 9.86 10.25
N TYR A 275 -1.20 9.24 10.62
CA TYR A 275 0.09 9.90 10.84
C TYR A 275 0.71 10.39 9.53
N TRP A 276 0.94 11.70 9.45
CA TRP A 276 1.74 12.35 8.42
C TRP A 276 2.65 13.40 9.06
N GLU A 277 3.94 13.34 8.73
CA GLU A 277 4.95 14.25 9.27
C GLU A 277 5.99 14.65 8.24
N ASN A 278 6.62 15.79 8.48
CA ASN A 278 7.82 16.21 7.77
C ASN A 278 9.01 15.33 8.20
N THR A 279 10.01 15.22 7.34
CA THR A 279 11.12 14.27 7.48
C THR A 279 11.85 14.37 8.82
N ASP A 280 12.00 15.58 9.37
CA ASP A 280 12.69 15.81 10.64
C ASP A 280 11.92 15.31 11.86
N SER A 281 10.59 15.20 11.75
CA SER A 281 9.68 14.74 12.81
C SER A 281 9.15 13.32 12.55
N TRP A 282 9.49 12.73 11.41
CA TRP A 282 8.98 11.45 10.98
C TRP A 282 9.66 10.30 11.75
N GLU A 283 8.84 9.41 12.32
CA GLU A 283 9.32 8.24 13.06
C GLU A 283 8.67 6.97 12.51
N TYR A 284 9.50 5.98 12.16
CA TYR A 284 9.04 4.73 11.53
C TYR A 284 7.99 3.97 12.37
N THR A 285 8.21 3.87 13.69
CA THR A 285 7.26 3.16 14.58
C THR A 285 5.90 3.86 14.60
N ASP A 286 5.88 5.19 14.60
CA ASP A 286 4.64 5.97 14.59
C ASP A 286 3.96 5.91 13.22
N ALA A 287 4.71 6.00 12.12
CA ALA A 287 4.18 5.81 10.78
C ALA A 287 3.53 4.43 10.62
N ALA A 288 4.11 3.38 11.20
CA ALA A 288 3.52 2.05 11.20
C ALA A 288 2.29 1.93 12.12
N MET A 289 2.38 2.39 13.37
CA MET A 289 1.33 2.16 14.38
C MET A 289 0.16 3.14 14.32
N LYS A 290 0.42 4.38 13.92
CA LYS A 290 -0.57 5.47 13.83
C LYS A 290 -0.90 5.85 12.39
N GLY A 291 0.01 5.59 11.44
CA GLY A 291 -0.22 5.85 10.01
C GLY A 291 -0.87 4.70 9.26
N SER A 292 -1.05 3.54 9.90
CA SER A 292 -1.72 2.38 9.33
C SER A 292 -2.86 1.91 10.22
N SER A 293 -4.04 1.64 9.64
CA SER A 293 -5.22 1.23 10.41
C SER A 293 -5.18 -0.25 10.82
N TYR A 294 -5.88 -0.61 11.90
CA TYR A 294 -6.36 -1.97 12.11
C TYR A 294 -7.75 -2.13 11.49
N TYR A 295 -7.84 -2.72 10.29
CA TYR A 295 -9.10 -2.94 9.60
C TYR A 295 -9.74 -4.27 10.02
N LYS A 296 -10.65 -4.20 11.01
CA LYS A 296 -11.34 -5.35 11.61
C LYS A 296 -12.49 -5.82 10.72
N LEU A 297 -12.15 -6.69 9.77
CA LEU A 297 -13.09 -7.32 8.85
C LEU A 297 -13.85 -8.50 9.48
N PRO A 298 -15.10 -8.77 9.07
CA PRO A 298 -15.77 -10.05 9.34
C PRO A 298 -14.94 -11.23 8.84
N LYS A 299 -15.05 -12.41 9.48
CA LYS A 299 -14.15 -13.55 9.23
C LYS A 299 -14.07 -14.00 7.77
N ILE A 300 -15.15 -13.91 7.01
CA ILE A 300 -15.17 -14.24 5.58
C ILE A 300 -14.30 -13.24 4.78
N LEU A 301 -14.48 -11.94 5.01
CA LEU A 301 -13.69 -10.91 4.34
C LEU A 301 -12.24 -10.90 4.82
N GLN A 302 -11.99 -11.15 6.11
CA GLN A 302 -10.65 -11.34 6.67
C GLN A 302 -9.93 -12.51 5.98
N TRP A 303 -10.65 -13.58 5.64
CA TRP A 303 -10.11 -14.69 4.87
C TRP A 303 -9.77 -14.25 3.44
N PHE A 304 -10.67 -13.61 2.70
CA PHE A 304 -10.33 -13.12 1.35
C PHE A 304 -9.19 -12.09 1.35
N SER A 305 -9.10 -11.25 2.37
CA SER A 305 -8.03 -10.27 2.52
C SER A 305 -6.73 -10.89 3.09
N GLY A 306 -6.67 -12.21 3.30
CA GLY A 306 -5.52 -12.90 3.86
C GLY A 306 -4.98 -12.21 5.11
N ASN A 307 -5.81 -11.88 6.12
CA ASN A 307 -5.38 -11.19 7.34
C ASN A 307 -4.68 -9.83 7.18
N ILE A 308 -4.60 -9.22 5.99
CA ILE A 308 -3.90 -7.94 5.82
C ILE A 308 -4.57 -6.78 6.59
N GLY A 309 -5.79 -6.97 7.10
CA GLY A 309 -6.46 -6.02 7.97
C GLY A 309 -5.65 -5.64 9.22
N PHE A 310 -4.75 -6.49 9.72
CA PHE A 310 -3.77 -6.15 10.76
C PHE A 310 -2.59 -5.34 10.20
N HIS A 311 -2.91 -4.27 9.47
CA HIS A 311 -1.98 -3.58 8.59
C HIS A 311 -0.91 -2.79 9.35
N HIS A 312 -1.25 -2.26 10.52
CA HIS A 312 -0.31 -1.62 11.43
C HIS A 312 0.81 -2.56 11.88
N VAL A 313 0.48 -3.81 12.21
CA VAL A 313 1.47 -4.85 12.54
C VAL A 313 2.31 -5.20 11.31
N HIS A 314 1.66 -5.27 10.14
CA HIS A 314 2.35 -5.51 8.88
C HIS A 314 3.35 -4.38 8.54
N HIS A 315 2.97 -3.12 8.67
CA HIS A 315 3.87 -1.98 8.44
C HIS A 315 5.01 -1.92 9.46
N LEU A 316 4.74 -2.29 10.70
CA LEU A 316 5.77 -2.34 11.74
C LEU A 316 6.81 -3.44 11.44
N SER A 317 6.35 -4.58 10.89
CA SER A 317 7.23 -5.65 10.48
C SER A 317 6.68 -6.46 9.30
N SER A 318 7.02 -6.02 8.09
CA SER A 318 6.55 -6.66 6.85
C SER A 318 7.08 -8.09 6.62
N ARG A 319 8.06 -8.50 7.45
CA ARG A 319 8.60 -9.86 7.49
C ARG A 319 7.67 -10.86 8.19
N ILE A 320 6.59 -10.42 8.83
CA ILE A 320 5.57 -11.30 9.38
C ILE A 320 4.67 -11.76 8.22
N PRO A 321 4.61 -13.06 7.89
CA PRO A 321 3.68 -13.55 6.90
C PRO A 321 2.25 -13.43 7.39
N ASN A 322 1.31 -13.32 6.45
CA ASN A 322 -0.09 -13.04 6.73
C ASN A 322 -0.75 -14.04 7.69
N TYR A 323 -0.34 -15.31 7.66
CA TYR A 323 -0.86 -16.36 8.54
C TYR A 323 -0.36 -16.28 9.98
N ASN A 324 0.49 -15.29 10.30
CA ASN A 324 0.95 -14.97 11.65
C ASN A 324 0.52 -13.56 12.12
N LEU A 325 -0.02 -12.71 11.25
CA LEU A 325 -0.40 -11.33 11.60
C LEU A 325 -1.40 -11.26 12.77
N GLU A 326 -2.47 -12.05 12.72
CA GLU A 326 -3.48 -12.08 13.80
C GLU A 326 -2.87 -12.51 15.14
N ARG A 327 -2.00 -13.53 15.12
CA ARG A 327 -1.31 -14.00 16.33
C ARG A 327 -0.38 -12.94 16.92
N CYS A 328 0.33 -12.21 16.05
CA CYS A 328 1.19 -11.11 16.48
C CYS A 328 0.36 -9.95 17.04
N HIS A 329 -0.76 -9.60 16.42
CA HIS A 329 -1.63 -8.54 16.93
C HIS A 329 -2.10 -8.80 18.37
N TYR A 330 -2.43 -10.04 18.70
CA TYR A 330 -2.88 -10.41 20.06
C TYR A 330 -1.76 -10.78 21.04
N SER A 331 -0.48 -10.65 20.66
CA SER A 331 0.63 -11.08 21.52
C SER A 331 1.07 -10.03 22.55
N ASP A 332 0.79 -8.74 22.33
CA ASP A 332 1.17 -7.65 23.24
C ASP A 332 0.16 -6.49 23.16
N PRO A 333 -0.21 -5.86 24.29
CA PRO A 333 -1.12 -4.71 24.32
C PRO A 333 -0.74 -3.56 23.39
N MET A 334 0.56 -3.39 23.08
CA MET A 334 1.04 -2.38 22.13
C MET A 334 0.33 -2.51 20.78
N PHE A 335 0.10 -3.73 20.29
CA PHE A 335 -0.49 -3.96 18.97
C PHE A 335 -2.01 -3.89 18.97
N THR A 336 -2.65 -4.08 20.12
CA THR A 336 -4.11 -3.95 20.28
C THR A 336 -4.55 -2.53 20.65
N ALA A 337 -3.62 -1.63 20.98
CA ALA A 337 -3.92 -0.24 21.36
C ALA A 337 -4.42 0.63 20.17
N VAL A 338 -4.18 0.19 18.93
CA VAL A 338 -4.66 0.89 17.73
C VAL A 338 -6.18 0.76 17.62
N GLN A 339 -6.86 1.87 17.33
CA GLN A 339 -8.30 1.88 17.19
C GLN A 339 -8.75 1.00 16.01
N PRO A 340 -9.65 0.03 16.24
CA PRO A 340 -10.16 -0.81 15.16
C PRO A 340 -11.08 0.01 14.26
N MET A 341 -10.87 -0.10 12.96
CA MET A 341 -11.80 0.37 11.95
C MET A 341 -12.64 -0.81 11.48
N THR A 342 -13.97 -0.72 11.56
CA THR A 342 -14.85 -1.75 11.00
C THR A 342 -15.13 -1.48 9.51
N LEU A 343 -15.74 -2.46 8.82
CA LEU A 343 -16.21 -2.28 7.44
C LEU A 343 -17.09 -1.02 7.28
N TRP A 344 -17.99 -0.77 8.22
CA TRP A 344 -18.89 0.39 8.17
C TRP A 344 -18.18 1.70 8.48
N ASP A 345 -17.25 1.71 9.44
CA ASP A 345 -16.45 2.90 9.75
C ASP A 345 -15.57 3.30 8.56
N SER A 346 -15.11 2.32 7.78
CA SER A 346 -14.23 2.56 6.63
C SER A 346 -14.88 3.45 5.56
N PHE A 347 -16.21 3.50 5.45
CA PHE A 347 -16.89 4.43 4.54
C PHE A 347 -16.70 5.91 4.92
N ARG A 348 -16.38 6.22 6.19
CA ARG A 348 -16.04 7.59 6.61
C ARG A 348 -14.74 8.07 5.94
N CYS A 349 -13.83 7.15 5.61
CA CYS A 349 -12.59 7.46 4.91
C CYS A 349 -12.84 8.08 3.53
N LEU A 350 -14.00 7.84 2.90
CA LEU A 350 -14.36 8.49 1.64
C LEU A 350 -14.41 10.02 1.73
N ASN A 351 -14.58 10.56 2.94
CA ASN A 351 -14.70 12.00 3.15
C ASN A 351 -13.35 12.67 3.36
N VAL A 352 -12.27 11.94 3.63
CA VAL A 352 -10.96 12.54 3.90
C VAL A 352 -10.21 12.77 2.58
N ARG A 353 -9.75 14.00 2.38
CA ARG A 353 -9.29 14.49 1.07
C ARG A 353 -7.93 15.16 1.14
N LEU A 354 -7.63 15.94 2.17
CA LEU A 354 -6.45 16.78 2.26
C LEU A 354 -5.78 16.59 3.62
N TRP A 355 -4.46 16.69 3.68
CA TRP A 355 -3.75 16.75 4.94
C TRP A 355 -3.71 18.18 5.48
N ASP A 356 -4.31 18.41 6.64
CA ASP A 356 -4.19 19.68 7.36
C ASP A 356 -3.01 19.58 8.34
N GLU A 357 -1.90 20.23 7.98
CA GLU A 357 -0.66 20.22 8.76
C GLU A 357 -0.82 20.87 10.13
N LYS A 358 -1.75 21.83 10.27
CA LYS A 358 -2.00 22.54 11.53
C LYS A 358 -2.84 21.69 12.48
N ALA A 359 -3.89 21.06 11.96
CA ALA A 359 -4.76 20.18 12.73
C ALA A 359 -4.19 18.77 12.92
N LYS A 360 -3.14 18.41 12.17
CA LYS A 360 -2.54 17.06 12.10
C LYS A 360 -3.58 15.98 11.80
N LYS A 361 -4.46 16.27 10.83
CA LYS A 361 -5.58 15.40 10.44
C LYS A 361 -5.84 15.45 8.94
N LEU A 362 -6.33 14.34 8.39
CA LEU A 362 -6.93 14.36 7.06
C LEU A 362 -8.35 14.94 7.13
N ILE A 363 -8.61 15.97 6.33
CA ILE A 363 -9.87 16.72 6.31
C ILE A 363 -10.61 16.59 4.97
N SER A 364 -11.91 16.84 5.00
CA SER A 364 -12.78 16.96 3.82
C SER A 364 -12.70 18.35 3.17
N PHE A 365 -13.11 18.46 1.91
CA PHE A 365 -13.29 19.77 1.26
C PHE A 365 -14.32 20.65 1.99
N GLY A 366 -15.32 20.05 2.64
CA GLY A 366 -16.30 20.77 3.44
C GLY A 366 -15.69 21.39 4.70
N GLN A 367 -14.78 20.68 5.38
CA GLN A 367 -14.02 21.20 6.50
C GLN A 367 -13.10 22.35 6.06
N LEU A 368 -12.38 22.20 4.95
CA LEU A 368 -11.55 23.27 4.40
C LEU A 368 -12.38 24.54 4.13
N LYS A 369 -13.56 24.40 3.48
CA LYS A 369 -14.45 25.54 3.22
C LYS A 369 -14.87 26.25 4.51
N ARG A 370 -15.18 25.51 5.59
CA ARG A 370 -15.52 26.10 6.89
C ARG A 370 -14.34 26.82 7.53
N GLN A 371 -13.14 26.23 7.48
CA GLN A 371 -11.92 26.87 8.00
C GLN A 371 -11.63 28.20 7.28
N MET A 372 -11.78 28.23 5.95
CA MET A 372 -11.60 29.47 5.17
C MET A 372 -12.64 30.54 5.52
N GLN A 373 -13.92 30.17 5.66
CA GLN A 373 -14.98 31.10 6.06
C GLN A 373 -14.75 31.68 7.47
N GLN A 374 -14.26 30.86 8.40
CA GLN A 374 -13.92 31.31 9.76
C GLN A 374 -12.74 32.29 9.73
N ALA A 375 -11.70 32.02 8.94
CA ALA A 375 -10.56 32.93 8.76
C ALA A 375 -11.01 34.30 8.21
N ASP A 376 -11.80 34.31 7.13
CA ASP A 376 -12.33 35.54 6.52
C ASP A 376 -13.20 36.35 7.51
N SER A 377 -14.02 35.66 8.31
CA SER A 377 -14.87 36.31 9.31
C SER A 377 -14.07 36.92 10.47
N GLY A 378 -12.99 36.25 10.90
CA GLY A 378 -12.09 36.74 11.95
C GLY A 378 -11.29 37.97 11.49
N ASP A 379 -10.80 37.97 10.26
CA ASP A 379 -10.07 39.11 9.70
C ASP A 379 -10.99 40.33 9.49
N ARG A 380 -12.24 40.11 9.05
CA ARG A 380 -13.25 41.18 8.98
C ARG A 380 -13.62 41.73 10.37
N ALA A 381 -13.68 40.89 11.40
CA ALA A 381 -13.95 41.34 12.76
C ALA A 381 -12.78 42.17 13.33
N LYS A 382 -11.53 41.76 13.09
CA LYS A 382 -10.33 42.52 13.47
C LYS A 382 -10.25 43.86 12.74
N SER A 383 -10.53 43.89 11.43
CA SER A 383 -10.55 45.12 10.63
C SER A 383 -11.65 46.11 11.02
N LYS A 384 -12.72 45.68 11.71
CA LYS A 384 -13.77 46.56 12.23
C LYS A 384 -13.49 47.07 13.65
N ALA A 385 -12.56 46.45 14.36
CA ALA A 385 -12.19 46.79 15.74
C ALA A 385 -10.93 47.67 15.83
N ALA A 386 -10.14 47.73 14.76
CA ALA A 386 -9.09 48.71 14.52
C ALA A 386 -9.67 49.92 13.78
#